data_AF-V4SZC9-F1
#
_entry.id   AF-V4SZC9-F1
#
_cell.length_a   1.000
_cell.length_b   1.000
_cell.length_c   1.000
_cell.angle_alpha   90.00
_cell.angle_beta   90.00
_cell.angle_gamma   90.00
#
_symmetry.space_group_name_H-M   'P 1'
#
loop_
_entity.id
_entity.type
_entity.pdbx_description
1 polymer ?
#
loop_
_entity_poly.entity_id
_entity_poly.type
_entity_poly.pdbx_seq_one_letter_code
_entity_poly.pdbx_strand_id
1 'polypeptide(L)'
;MNERIESCKKVMGNTLQTPKENLAKEEEEEEESSGSSFTCEICIEPMAASKKFKNKNLCTHPFSQDCIAKYIQVKVQDDNTAKIECPGLECRHDLDPFSCEPIVPASLFSKWCDVLCEDYVLGFERSYCPNTN
;
A
#
# COMPACT_ATOMS: atom_id res chain seq x y z
N MET A 1 -15.95 -8.31 7.75
CA MET A 1 -14.88 -7.30 7.53
C MET A 1 -13.68 -7.93 6.84
N ASN A 2 -13.17 -9.06 7.33
CA ASN A 2 -12.02 -9.76 6.74
C ASN A 2 -12.26 -10.27 5.30
N GLU A 3 -13.50 -10.66 4.95
CA GLU A 3 -13.84 -11.12 3.59
C GLU A 3 -13.72 -10.02 2.52
N ARG A 4 -13.88 -8.75 2.89
CA ARG A 4 -13.73 -7.63 1.94
C ARG A 4 -12.26 -7.36 1.60
N ILE A 5 -11.37 -7.51 2.58
CA ILE A 5 -9.91 -7.39 2.41
C ILE A 5 -9.39 -8.50 1.48
N GLU A 6 -9.86 -9.73 1.68
CA GLU A 6 -9.51 -10.88 0.83
C GLU A 6 -10.09 -10.78 -0.59
N SER A 7 -11.29 -10.21 -0.75
CA SER A 7 -11.87 -9.93 -2.06
C SER A 7 -11.04 -8.93 -2.87
N CYS A 8 -10.50 -7.89 -2.21
CA CYS A 8 -9.63 -6.90 -2.86
C CYS A 8 -8.30 -7.51 -3.35
N LYS A 9 -7.71 -8.44 -2.58
CA LYS A 9 -6.54 -9.23 -3.02
C LYS A 9 -6.85 -10.06 -4.27
N LYS A 10 -8.08 -10.57 -4.38
CA LYS A 10 -8.53 -11.42 -5.50
C LYS A 10 -8.76 -10.65 -6.80
N VAL A 11 -9.29 -9.42 -6.74
CA VAL A 11 -9.62 -8.61 -7.93
C VAL A 11 -8.36 -8.14 -8.69
N MET A 12 -7.28 -7.80 -7.98
CA MET A 12 -6.02 -7.33 -8.57
C MET A 12 -5.04 -8.47 -8.91
N GLY A 13 -5.28 -9.68 -8.42
CA GLY A 13 -4.43 -10.85 -8.61
C GLY A 13 -4.99 -11.84 -9.62
N ASN A 14 -4.96 -11.51 -10.92
CA ASN A 14 -5.16 -12.50 -11.97
C ASN A 14 -4.24 -12.19 -13.17
N THR A 15 -3.02 -12.71 -13.13
CA THR A 15 -2.28 -13.23 -14.30
C THR A 15 -1.16 -14.16 -13.79
N LEU A 16 -1.25 -15.42 -14.21
CA LEU A 16 -0.33 -16.57 -14.08
C LEU A 16 -0.40 -17.45 -12.81
N GLN A 17 -1.06 -18.61 -12.98
CA GLN A 17 -0.79 -19.82 -12.20
C GLN A 17 0.39 -20.58 -12.82
N THR A 18 1.27 -21.15 -12.00
CA THR A 18 1.48 -22.61 -11.91
C THR A 18 2.14 -22.99 -10.58
N PRO A 19 1.94 -24.22 -10.08
CA PRO A 19 1.96 -24.54 -8.66
C PRO A 19 3.24 -25.27 -8.24
N LYS A 20 3.73 -25.02 -7.02
CA LYS A 20 4.37 -26.03 -6.16
C LYS A 20 4.16 -25.68 -4.69
N GLU A 21 3.43 -26.55 -4.01
CA GLU A 21 3.38 -26.62 -2.56
C GLU A 21 4.78 -26.98 -2.04
N ASN A 22 5.26 -26.28 -1.01
CA ASN A 22 5.97 -26.90 0.10
C ASN A 22 5.99 -25.98 1.31
N LEU A 23 5.73 -26.62 2.45
CA LEU A 23 5.56 -26.08 3.78
C LEU A 23 6.94 -25.93 4.43
N ALA A 24 7.29 -24.72 4.87
CA ALA A 24 8.34 -24.52 5.86
C ALA A 24 8.00 -23.26 6.67
N LYS A 25 7.75 -23.48 7.96
CA LYS A 25 7.94 -22.49 9.01
C LYS A 25 9.38 -21.97 8.94
N GLU A 26 9.55 -20.70 9.27
CA GLU A 26 10.71 -20.08 9.96
C GLU A 26 10.32 -18.60 10.08
N GLU A 27 9.91 -18.12 11.25
CA GLU A 27 10.76 -17.63 12.36
C GLU A 27 11.71 -16.49 11.95
N GLU A 28 11.48 -15.36 12.63
CA GLU A 28 12.45 -14.34 13.04
C GLU A 28 13.20 -13.53 11.97
N GLU A 29 13.14 -12.20 12.12
CA GLU A 29 14.34 -11.48 12.58
C GLU A 29 13.93 -10.07 13.02
N GLU A 30 13.81 -9.90 14.34
CA GLU A 30 14.13 -8.63 14.97
C GLU A 30 15.63 -8.39 14.72
N GLU A 31 15.97 -7.80 13.58
CA GLU A 31 17.32 -7.28 13.40
C GLU A 31 17.49 -6.03 14.27
N GLU A 32 18.07 -6.25 15.45
CA GLU A 32 18.84 -5.27 16.20
C GLU A 32 20.00 -4.79 15.32
N SER A 33 19.77 -3.73 14.53
CA SER A 33 20.76 -3.18 13.61
C SER A 33 21.20 -1.79 14.06
N SER A 34 22.33 -1.75 14.77
CA SER A 34 23.35 -0.70 14.74
C SER A 34 22.88 0.69 14.27
N GLY A 35 22.43 1.51 15.23
CA GLY A 35 22.67 2.97 15.33
C GLY A 35 22.45 3.90 14.12
N SER A 36 21.88 3.45 13.01
CA SER A 36 21.69 4.31 11.84
C SER A 36 20.41 5.14 12.01
N SER A 37 20.56 6.46 11.93
CA SER A 37 19.46 7.42 11.94
C SER A 37 19.33 8.06 10.56
N PHE A 38 18.14 8.54 10.26
CA PHE A 38 17.86 9.31 9.06
C PHE A 38 17.00 10.52 9.43
N THR A 39 17.00 11.56 8.59
CA THR A 39 16.08 12.69 8.76
C THR A 39 14.97 12.56 7.73
N CYS A 40 13.71 12.62 8.19
CA CYS A 40 12.59 12.54 7.28
C CYS A 40 12.47 13.83 6.45
N GLU A 41 12.36 13.74 5.13
CA GLU A 41 12.24 14.92 4.25
C GLU A 41 10.88 15.62 4.30
N ILE A 42 9.85 15.00 4.89
CA ILE A 42 8.50 15.58 5.02
C ILE A 42 8.36 16.36 6.34
N CYS A 43 8.66 15.72 7.48
CA CYS A 43 8.55 16.37 8.79
C CYS A 43 9.86 17.00 9.29
N ILE A 44 10.99 16.75 8.62
CA ILE A 44 12.32 17.29 8.98
C ILE A 44 12.77 16.82 10.38
N GLU A 45 12.31 15.65 10.82
CA GLU A 45 12.66 15.08 12.13
C GLU A 45 13.68 13.93 11.98
N PRO A 46 14.69 13.86 12.86
CA PRO A 46 15.62 12.73 12.92
C PRO A 46 14.95 11.52 13.58
N MET A 47 15.10 10.34 12.97
CA MET A 47 14.45 9.11 13.39
C MET A 47 15.39 7.91 13.23
N ALA A 48 15.12 6.82 13.95
CA ALA A 48 15.80 5.55 13.77
C ALA A 48 15.51 4.97 12.38
N ALA A 49 16.48 4.32 11.73
CA ALA A 49 16.30 3.71 10.42
C ALA A 49 15.17 2.68 10.36
N SER A 50 14.78 2.08 11.49
CA SER A 50 13.62 1.19 11.60
C SER A 50 12.28 1.88 11.30
N LYS A 51 12.19 3.20 11.50
CA LYS A 51 11.02 4.02 11.17
C LYS A 51 10.99 4.48 9.71
N LYS A 52 12.03 4.17 8.93
CA LYS A 52 12.08 4.51 7.50
C LYS A 52 11.13 3.63 6.71
N PHE A 53 10.29 4.27 5.89
CA PHE A 53 9.44 3.56 4.95
C PHE A 53 10.28 2.96 3.80
N LYS A 54 9.94 1.74 3.38
CA LYS A 54 10.58 1.03 2.28
C LYS A 54 9.55 0.71 1.20
N ASN A 55 9.58 1.41 0.08
CA ASN A 55 8.68 1.16 -1.06
C ASN A 55 9.15 -0.05 -1.90
N LYS A 56 9.20 -1.26 -1.33
CA LYS A 56 9.76 -2.48 -1.96
C LYS A 56 11.14 -2.28 -2.63
N ASN A 57 11.95 -1.34 -2.14
CA ASN A 57 13.22 -0.91 -2.73
C ASN A 57 13.12 -0.32 -4.16
N LEU A 58 11.93 0.06 -4.62
CA LEU A 58 11.73 0.80 -5.89
C LEU A 58 12.33 2.20 -5.81
N CYS A 59 12.32 2.82 -4.63
CA CYS A 59 12.98 4.09 -4.35
C CYS A 59 13.48 4.12 -2.90
N THR A 60 14.48 4.97 -2.62
CA THR A 60 15.18 5.02 -1.32
C THR A 60 14.99 6.33 -0.56
N HIS A 61 13.95 7.10 -0.89
CA HIS A 61 13.64 8.39 -0.28
C HIS A 61 13.51 8.31 1.25
N PRO A 62 14.04 9.28 2.01
CA PRO A 62 14.05 9.27 3.46
C PRO A 62 12.71 9.77 4.01
N PHE A 63 11.68 8.93 3.96
CA PHE A 63 10.38 9.21 4.58
C PHE A 63 10.12 8.29 5.76
N SER A 64 9.50 8.84 6.81
CA SER A 64 9.01 8.02 7.91
C SER A 64 7.71 7.31 7.53
N GLN A 65 7.48 6.14 8.13
CA GLN A 65 6.23 5.40 7.96
C GLN A 65 5.00 6.26 8.29
N ASP A 66 5.08 7.09 9.34
CA ASP A 66 3.99 7.97 9.76
C ASP A 66 3.68 9.07 8.73
N CYS A 67 4.71 9.66 8.11
CA CYS A 67 4.50 10.66 7.06
C CYS A 67 3.87 10.04 5.82
N ILE A 68 4.30 8.83 5.45
CA ILE A 68 3.71 8.09 4.32
C ILE A 68 2.25 7.73 4.61
N ALA A 69 1.93 7.26 5.83
CA ALA A 69 0.56 6.95 6.21
C ALA A 69 -0.36 8.18 6.14
N LYS A 70 0.09 9.33 6.64
CA LYS A 70 -0.65 10.61 6.53
C LYS A 70 -0.78 11.08 5.09
N TYR A 71 0.26 10.94 4.28
CA TYR A 71 0.22 11.30 2.86
C TYR A 71 -0.81 10.45 2.11
N ILE A 72 -0.80 9.13 2.33
CA ILE A 72 -1.83 8.22 1.79
C ILE A 72 -3.21 8.65 2.27
N GLN A 73 -3.36 9.01 3.54
CA GLN A 73 -4.64 9.47 4.08
C GLN A 73 -5.19 10.66 3.29
N VAL A 74 -4.39 11.71 3.09
CA VAL A 74 -4.79 12.90 2.32
C VAL A 74 -5.16 12.51 0.90
N LYS A 75 -4.35 11.67 0.23
CA LYS A 75 -4.59 11.25 -1.16
C LYS A 75 -5.87 10.43 -1.35
N VAL A 76 -6.16 9.53 -0.41
CA VAL A 76 -7.36 8.67 -0.49
C VAL A 76 -8.60 9.41 0.00
N GLN A 77 -8.49 10.21 1.08
CA GLN A 77 -9.65 10.82 1.71
C GLN A 77 -10.05 12.14 1.06
N ASP A 78 -9.08 12.98 0.71
CA ASP A 78 -9.32 14.34 0.23
C ASP A 78 -9.27 14.38 -1.31
N ASP A 79 -8.26 13.75 -1.92
CA ASP A 79 -8.10 13.74 -3.38
C ASP A 79 -8.86 12.58 -4.07
N ASN A 80 -9.48 11.68 -3.30
CA ASN A 80 -10.20 10.48 -3.77
C ASN A 80 -9.44 9.71 -4.87
N THR A 81 -8.12 9.58 -4.72
CA THR A 81 -7.23 9.00 -5.73
C THR A 81 -6.61 7.70 -5.23
N ALA A 82 -6.69 6.68 -6.07
CA ALA A 82 -6.17 5.34 -5.80
C ALA A 82 -4.71 5.12 -6.25
N LYS A 83 -4.27 5.82 -7.30
CA LYS A 83 -2.90 5.77 -7.81
C LYS A 83 -2.06 6.82 -7.12
N ILE A 84 -1.28 6.39 -6.13
CA ILE A 84 -0.53 7.28 -5.25
C ILE A 84 0.96 7.13 -5.56
N GLU A 85 1.55 8.15 -6.17
CA GLU A 85 2.99 8.22 -6.40
C GLU A 85 3.75 8.55 -5.11
N CYS A 86 4.98 8.07 -5.03
CA CYS A 86 5.92 8.43 -3.97
C CYS A 86 6.07 9.97 -3.89
N PRO A 87 6.04 10.58 -2.69
CA PRO A 87 6.16 12.03 -2.54
C PRO A 87 7.57 12.58 -2.82
N GLY A 88 8.53 11.72 -3.21
CA GLY A 88 9.88 12.13 -3.59
C GLY A 88 9.87 12.97 -4.87
N LEU A 89 10.70 14.01 -4.90
CA LEU A 89 10.85 14.85 -6.09
C LEU A 89 11.31 14.00 -7.29
N GLU A 90 10.63 14.16 -8.42
CA GLU A 90 10.88 13.42 -9.67
C GLU A 90 10.74 11.89 -9.57
N CYS A 91 10.11 11.38 -8.50
CA CYS A 91 9.88 9.96 -8.31
C CYS A 91 8.52 9.52 -8.88
N ARG A 92 8.53 8.68 -9.92
CA ARG A 92 7.31 8.13 -10.55
C ARG A 92 6.96 6.72 -10.09
N HIS A 93 7.50 6.29 -8.95
CA HIS A 93 7.18 4.99 -8.39
C HIS A 93 5.92 5.09 -7.54
N ASP A 94 4.93 4.26 -7.87
CA ASP A 94 3.71 4.14 -7.09
C ASP A 94 3.96 3.48 -5.72
N LEU A 95 3.11 3.84 -4.76
CA LEU A 95 3.01 3.17 -3.48
C LEU A 95 2.08 1.96 -3.63
N ASP A 96 2.60 0.78 -3.35
CA ASP A 96 1.79 -0.44 -3.34
C ASP A 96 0.89 -0.47 -2.08
N PRO A 97 -0.45 -0.54 -2.24
CA PRO A 97 -1.39 -0.57 -1.12
C PRO A 97 -1.08 -1.70 -0.12
N PHE A 98 -0.72 -2.88 -0.62
CA PHE A 98 -0.43 -4.05 0.23
C PHE A 98 0.85 -3.88 1.05
N SER A 99 1.85 -3.18 0.51
CA SER A 99 3.06 -2.85 1.28
C SER A 99 2.83 -1.78 2.32
N CYS A 100 1.78 -0.97 2.14
CA CYS A 100 1.39 0.08 3.07
C CYS A 100 0.41 -0.42 4.14
N GLU A 101 -0.22 -1.60 3.96
CA GLU A 101 -1.17 -2.20 4.92
C GLU A 101 -0.67 -2.18 6.37
N PRO A 102 0.60 -2.52 6.69
CA PRO A 102 1.07 -2.54 8.07
C PRO A 102 1.22 -1.15 8.70
N ILE A 103 1.31 -0.09 7.89
CA ILE A 103 1.55 1.28 8.38
C ILE A 103 0.31 2.17 8.33
N VAL A 104 -0.73 1.76 7.61
CA VAL A 104 -2.00 2.51 7.51
C VAL A 104 -3.08 1.90 8.42
N PRO A 105 -4.01 2.70 8.94
CA PRO A 105 -5.17 2.17 9.63
C PRO A 105 -6.05 1.31 8.69
N ALA A 106 -6.65 0.24 9.22
CA ALA A 106 -7.51 -0.66 8.44
C ALA A 106 -8.68 0.05 7.73
N SER A 107 -9.25 1.10 8.36
CA SER A 107 -10.29 1.92 7.76
C SER A 107 -9.80 2.70 6.54
N LEU A 108 -8.56 3.21 6.58
CA LEU A 108 -7.93 3.90 5.46
C LEU A 108 -7.60 2.91 4.34
N PHE A 109 -7.06 1.74 4.68
CA PHE A 109 -6.80 0.68 3.71
C PHE A 109 -8.06 0.25 2.97
N SER A 110 -9.15 -0.03 3.70
CA SER A 110 -10.44 -0.39 3.09
C SER A 110 -10.93 0.69 2.12
N LYS A 111 -10.89 1.97 2.52
CA LYS A 111 -11.30 3.07 1.64
C LYS A 111 -10.41 3.15 0.40
N TRP A 112 -9.10 2.94 0.56
CA TRP A 112 -8.18 2.94 -0.57
C TRP A 112 -8.52 1.81 -1.57
N CYS A 113 -8.85 0.62 -1.07
CA CYS A 113 -9.32 -0.48 -1.90
C CYS A 113 -10.64 -0.17 -2.61
N ASP A 114 -11.58 0.52 -1.95
CA ASP A 114 -12.84 0.94 -2.55
C ASP A 114 -12.58 1.91 -3.72
N VAL A 115 -11.72 2.92 -3.52
CA VAL A 115 -11.34 3.87 -4.58
C VAL A 115 -10.60 3.17 -5.73
N LEU A 116 -9.75 2.18 -5.45
CA LEU A 116 -9.08 1.36 -6.47
C LEU A 116 -10.10 0.57 -7.30
N CYS A 117 -11.08 -0.04 -6.65
CA CYS A 117 -12.15 -0.76 -7.33
C CYS A 117 -12.98 0.18 -8.21
N GLU A 118 -13.34 1.36 -7.70
CA GLU A 118 -14.09 2.36 -8.45
C GLU A 118 -13.33 2.86 -9.68
N ASP A 119 -12.03 3.18 -9.54
CA ASP A 119 -11.17 3.61 -10.65
C ASP A 119 -11.09 2.54 -11.74
N TYR A 120 -10.95 1.26 -11.34
CA TYR A 120 -10.94 0.14 -12.28
C TYR A 120 -12.29 -0.01 -12.99
N VAL A 121 -13.41 0.00 -12.25
CA VAL A 121 -14.75 -0.20 -12.80
C VAL A 121 -15.20 0.96 -13.70
N LEU A 122 -14.79 2.21 -13.40
CA LEU A 122 -15.07 3.35 -14.27
C LEU A 122 -14.44 3.21 -15.66
N GLY A 123 -13.38 2.41 -15.80
CA GLY A 123 -12.75 2.08 -17.08
C GLY A 123 -13.55 1.10 -17.95
N PHE A 124 -14.62 0.49 -17.44
CA PHE A 124 -15.44 -0.49 -18.17
C PHE A 124 -16.89 -0.03 -18.34
N GLU A 125 -17.49 -0.35 -19.49
CA GLU A 125 -18.93 -0.22 -19.67
C GLU A 125 -19.65 -1.09 -18.63
N ARG A 126 -20.46 -0.46 -17.79
CA ARG A 126 -21.26 -1.15 -16.77
C ARG A 126 -22.40 -1.91 -17.45
N SER A 127 -22.26 -3.21 -17.63
CA SER A 127 -23.40 -4.08 -17.94
C SER A 127 -24.10 -4.45 -16.64
N TYR A 128 -25.33 -3.96 -16.45
CA TYR A 128 -26.17 -4.43 -15.35
C TYR A 128 -26.54 -5.89 -15.58
N CYS A 129 -26.39 -6.74 -14.57
CA CYS A 129 -26.95 -8.09 -14.61
C CYS A 129 -28.49 -7.96 -14.75
N PRO A 130 -29.10 -8.49 -15.82
CA PRO A 130 -30.54 -8.42 -16.03
C PRO A 130 -31.23 -9.48 -15.16
N ASN A 131 -31.15 -9.33 -13.83
CA ASN A 131 -31.98 -10.12 -12.93
C ASN A 131 -33.03 -9.21 -12.29
N THR A 132 -34.18 -9.13 -12.95
CA THR A 132 -35.40 -8.63 -12.31
C THR A 132 -36.04 -9.84 -11.64
N ASN A 133 -35.83 -9.96 -10.32
CA ASN A 133 -36.49 -10.84 -9.35
C ASN A 133 -36.83 -12.28 -9.81
#